data_AF-A0ABD1S725-F1
#
_entry.id   AF-A0ABD1S725-F1
#
_cell.length_a   1.000
_cell.length_b   1.000
_cell.length_c   1.000
_cell.angle_alpha   90.00
_cell.angle_beta   90.00
_cell.angle_gamma   90.00
#
_symmetry.space_group_name_H-M   'P 1'
#
loop_
_entity.id
_entity.type
_entity.pdbx_description
1 polymer ?
#
loop_
_entity_poly.entity_id
_entity_poly.type
_entity_poly.pdbx_seq_one_letter_code
_entity_poly.pdbx_strand_id
1 'polypeptide(L)'
;MGSISVLVYFDGKWDSLRASNAYSIVQIVIPVECSYLKLVEIIIKELKKDPSQFAIGIHYQITGNGPINEICSDSYVHFYIQIKKNDSDMTKFPLCVEIEKVASSDDNLMCGNGLTGVVTTIYLGQA
;
A
#
# COMPACT_ATOMS: atom_id res chain seq x y z
N MET A 1 14.54 13.00 -16.09
CA MET A 1 13.36 12.50 -15.34
C MET A 1 13.48 10.99 -15.29
N GLY A 2 13.59 10.40 -14.11
CA GLY A 2 13.75 8.94 -13.95
C GLY A 2 12.50 8.30 -13.35
N SER A 3 12.40 6.98 -13.48
CA SER A 3 11.37 6.16 -12.84
C SER A 3 11.96 4.81 -12.41
N ILE A 4 11.27 4.14 -11.49
CA ILE A 4 11.57 2.77 -11.07
C ILE A 4 10.39 1.87 -11.39
N SER A 5 10.66 0.60 -11.73
CA SER A 5 9.64 -0.44 -11.89
C SER A 5 9.57 -1.30 -10.64
N VAL A 6 8.36 -1.59 -10.19
CA VAL A 6 8.10 -2.28 -8.92
C VAL A 6 6.96 -3.27 -9.09
N LEU A 7 7.10 -4.44 -8.46
CA LEU A 7 6.02 -5.41 -8.33
C LEU A 7 5.15 -5.07 -7.11
N VAL A 8 3.84 -5.16 -7.30
CA VAL A 8 2.82 -4.91 -6.29
C VAL A 8 2.00 -6.18 -6.11
N TYR A 9 1.93 -6.66 -4.87
CA TYR A 9 1.16 -7.81 -4.44
C TYR A 9 -0.10 -7.32 -3.72
N PHE A 10 -1.26 -7.85 -4.09
CA PHE A 10 -2.54 -7.43 -3.54
C PHE A 10 -3.57 -8.58 -3.51
N ASP A 11 -4.71 -8.36 -2.86
CA ASP A 11 -5.82 -9.32 -2.69
C ASP A 11 -5.46 -10.62 -1.94
N GLY A 12 -4.31 -10.66 -1.26
CA GLY A 12 -3.93 -11.73 -0.34
C GLY A 12 -3.85 -11.23 1.12
N LYS A 13 -3.87 -12.16 2.08
CA LYS A 13 -3.66 -11.85 3.50
C LYS A 13 -2.17 -11.88 3.82
N TRP A 14 -1.62 -10.73 4.19
CA TRP A 14 -0.23 -10.61 4.62
C TRP A 14 -0.03 -11.21 6.03
N ASP A 15 0.08 -12.54 6.10
CA ASP A 15 0.44 -13.24 7.33
C ASP A 15 1.95 -13.48 7.35
N SER A 16 2.64 -12.85 8.31
CA SER A 16 4.08 -13.02 8.58
C SER A 16 4.53 -14.47 8.74
N LEU A 17 3.61 -15.41 9.01
CA LEU A 17 3.93 -16.82 9.27
C LEU A 17 3.60 -17.77 8.14
N ARG A 18 2.71 -17.44 7.19
CA ARG A 18 2.30 -18.37 6.13
C ARG A 18 1.80 -17.65 4.89
N ALA A 19 2.57 -17.79 3.82
CA ALA A 19 2.11 -17.67 2.44
C ALA A 19 0.89 -18.60 2.22
N SER A 20 -0.31 -18.07 2.49
CA SER A 20 -1.58 -18.77 2.34
C SER A 20 -2.35 -18.10 1.21
N ASN A 21 -1.88 -18.39 0.00
CA ASN A 21 -2.62 -18.57 -1.25
C ASN A 21 -3.38 -17.37 -1.87
N ALA A 22 -3.00 -17.12 -3.14
CA ALA A 22 -3.58 -16.21 -4.13
C ALA A 22 -3.34 -14.70 -3.95
N TYR A 23 -2.06 -14.28 -3.90
CA TYR A 23 -1.75 -12.89 -4.23
C TYR A 23 -1.89 -12.66 -5.73
N SER A 24 -2.59 -11.59 -6.10
CA SER A 24 -2.49 -11.01 -7.43
C SER A 24 -1.25 -10.14 -7.52
N ILE A 25 -0.59 -10.15 -8.68
CA ILE A 25 0.64 -9.37 -8.91
C ILE A 25 0.40 -8.43 -10.08
N VAL A 26 0.75 -7.16 -9.89
CA VAL A 26 0.81 -6.17 -10.97
C VAL A 26 2.16 -5.46 -10.94
N GLN A 27 2.64 -5.03 -12.10
CA GLN A 27 3.84 -4.21 -12.21
C GLN A 27 3.42 -2.74 -12.36
N ILE A 28 4.02 -1.86 -11.56
CA ILE A 28 3.80 -0.41 -11.65
C ILE A 28 5.10 0.33 -11.95
N VAL A 29 4.98 1.54 -12.49
CA VAL A 29 6.10 2.45 -12.74
C VAL A 29 5.93 3.68 -11.84
N ILE A 30 6.92 3.92 -10.98
CA ILE A 30 6.91 5.01 -10.00
C ILE A 30 7.92 6.08 -10.44
N PRO A 31 7.51 7.34 -10.64
CA PRO A 31 8.43 8.45 -10.86
C PRO A 31 9.38 8.66 -9.68
N VAL A 32 10.59 9.15 -9.90
CA VAL A 32 11.56 9.37 -8.80
C VAL A 32 11.09 10.43 -7.80
N GLU A 33 10.39 11.46 -8.29
CA GLU A 33 9.82 12.55 -7.48
C GLU A 33 8.34 12.27 -7.13
N CYS A 34 8.02 11.01 -6.82
CA CYS A 34 6.66 10.61 -6.50
C CYS A 34 6.31 10.94 -5.05
N SER A 35 5.19 11.62 -4.83
CA SER A 35 4.58 11.79 -3.50
C SER A 35 3.79 10.54 -3.11
N TYR A 36 3.49 10.41 -1.82
CA TYR A 36 2.64 9.35 -1.28
C TYR A 36 1.27 9.33 -1.96
N LEU A 37 0.65 10.50 -2.10
CA LEU A 37 -0.64 10.63 -2.76
C LEU A 37 -0.57 10.13 -4.21
N LYS A 38 0.52 10.47 -4.91
CA LYS A 38 0.69 10.02 -6.29
C LYS A 38 0.94 8.52 -6.40
N LEU A 39 1.67 7.94 -5.44
CA LEU A 39 1.88 6.49 -5.37
C LEU A 39 0.55 5.76 -5.17
N VAL A 40 -0.29 6.24 -4.25
CA VAL A 40 -1.64 5.71 -4.01
C VAL A 40 -2.48 5.77 -5.28
N GLU A 41 -2.51 6.91 -5.98
CA GLU A 41 -3.23 7.04 -7.25
C GLU A 41 -2.77 6.03 -8.31
N ILE A 42 -1.45 5.85 -8.47
CA ILE A 42 -0.88 4.89 -9.42
C ILE A 42 -1.33 3.47 -9.07
N ILE A 43 -1.20 3.09 -7.80
CA ILE A 43 -1.57 1.75 -7.33
C ILE A 43 -3.07 1.50 -7.55
N ILE A 44 -3.95 2.39 -7.09
CA ILE A 44 -5.40 2.24 -7.23
C ILE A 44 -5.81 2.14 -8.71
N LYS A 45 -5.20 2.96 -9.57
CA LYS A 45 -5.45 2.92 -11.02
C LYS A 45 -5.09 1.57 -11.63
N GLU A 46 -3.92 1.04 -11.29
CA GLU A 46 -3.44 -0.26 -11.81
C GLU A 46 -4.26 -1.44 -11.25
N LEU A 47 -4.73 -1.33 -10.00
CA LEU A 47 -5.65 -2.28 -9.37
C LEU A 47 -7.07 -2.21 -9.94
N LYS A 48 -7.42 -1.17 -10.71
CA LYS A 48 -8.76 -0.90 -11.24
C LYS A 48 -9.85 -0.85 -10.14
N LYS A 49 -9.50 -0.30 -8.96
CA LYS A 49 -10.44 -0.14 -7.83
C LYS A 49 -10.92 1.31 -7.70
N ASP A 50 -12.08 1.49 -7.07
CA ASP A 50 -12.63 2.81 -6.77
C ASP A 50 -11.98 3.38 -5.49
N PRO A 51 -11.21 4.48 -5.57
CA PRO A 51 -10.54 5.06 -4.40
C PRO A 51 -11.50 5.50 -3.29
N SER A 52 -12.78 5.69 -3.57
CA SER A 52 -13.78 6.20 -2.63
C SER A 52 -14.28 5.13 -1.65
N GLN A 53 -14.00 3.86 -1.92
CA GLN A 53 -14.58 2.72 -1.21
C GLN A 53 -13.56 1.96 -0.37
N PHE A 54 -12.27 2.31 -0.45
CA PHE A 54 -11.20 1.53 0.16
C PHE A 54 -10.18 2.40 0.88
N ALA A 55 -9.79 1.97 2.07
CA ALA A 55 -8.53 2.37 2.70
C ALA A 55 -7.41 1.47 2.16
N ILE A 56 -6.24 2.08 1.94
CA ILE A 56 -5.07 1.39 1.39
C ILE A 56 -3.90 1.43 2.38
N GLY A 57 -3.40 0.25 2.75
CA GLY A 57 -2.13 0.08 3.43
C GLY A 57 -1.06 -0.31 2.42
N ILE A 58 0.09 0.36 2.43
CA ILE A 58 1.22 0.06 1.53
C ILE A 58 2.42 -0.35 2.39
N HIS A 59 2.91 -1.56 2.16
CA HIS A 59 3.96 -2.17 2.97
C HIS A 59 5.07 -2.76 2.11
N TYR A 60 6.27 -2.88 2.68
CA TYR A 60 7.39 -3.61 2.08
C TYR A 60 8.34 -4.16 3.15
N GLN A 61 9.12 -5.17 2.79
CA GLN A 61 10.18 -5.72 3.64
C GLN A 61 11.54 -5.59 2.95
N ILE A 62 12.54 -5.12 3.71
CA ILE A 62 13.92 -5.02 3.23
C ILE A 62 14.62 -6.39 3.31
N THR A 63 14.33 -7.18 4.35
CA THR A 63 14.88 -8.53 4.51
C THR A 63 13.73 -9.50 4.73
N GLY A 64 13.84 -10.74 4.22
CA GLY A 64 12.75 -11.72 4.26
C GLY A 64 12.24 -12.09 5.66
N ASN A 65 13.02 -11.79 6.71
CA ASN A 65 12.63 -11.94 8.12
C ASN A 65 12.67 -10.60 8.90
N GLY A 66 12.74 -9.48 8.19
CA GLY A 66 12.82 -8.15 8.77
C GLY A 66 11.46 -7.57 9.15
N PRO A 67 11.45 -6.42 9.85
CA PRO A 67 10.22 -5.70 10.12
C PRO A 67 9.53 -5.30 8.82
N ILE A 68 8.20 -5.35 8.82
CA ILE A 68 7.37 -4.80 7.75
C ILE A 68 7.41 -3.28 7.89
N ASN A 69 7.75 -2.60 6.80
CA ASN A 69 7.83 -1.14 6.74
C ASN A 69 6.57 -0.63 6.04
N GLU A 70 5.86 0.28 6.68
CA GLU A 70 4.71 0.97 6.11
C GLU A 70 5.15 2.24 5.38
N ILE A 71 4.52 2.51 4.24
CA ILE A 71 4.66 3.77 3.51
C ILE A 71 3.42 4.60 3.76
N CYS A 72 3.54 5.64 4.57
CA CYS A 72 2.42 6.53 4.94
C CYS A 72 2.70 8.03 4.72
N SER A 73 3.84 8.39 4.12
CA SER A 73 4.20 9.78 3.81
C SER A 73 5.21 9.88 2.67
N ASP A 74 5.37 11.10 2.11
CA ASP A 74 6.31 11.39 1.02
C ASP A 74 7.76 11.00 1.37
N SER A 75 8.17 11.19 2.63
CA SER A 75 9.49 10.79 3.11
C SER A 75 9.72 9.28 3.00
N TYR A 76 8.71 8.46 3.31
CA TYR A 76 8.79 7.01 3.16
C TYR A 76 8.82 6.57 1.70
N VAL A 77 8.09 7.26 0.82
CA VAL A 77 8.14 7.00 -0.63
C VAL A 77 9.54 7.29 -1.16
N HIS A 78 10.12 8.44 -0.81
CA HIS A 78 11.47 8.78 -1.23
C HIS A 78 12.49 7.77 -0.73
N PHE A 79 12.42 7.36 0.54
CA PHE A 79 13.31 6.33 1.09
C PHE A 79 13.19 5.01 0.34
N TYR A 80 11.97 4.54 0.08
CA TYR A 80 11.70 3.33 -0.70
C TYR A 80 12.30 3.43 -2.11
N ILE A 81 12.11 4.56 -2.80
CA ILE A 81 12.68 4.80 -4.14
C ILE A 81 14.20 4.73 -4.12
N GLN A 82 14.86 5.30 -3.09
CA GLN A 82 16.33 5.25 -2.98
C GLN A 82 16.83 3.81 -2.80
N ILE A 83 16.17 3.02 -1.96
CA ILE A 83 16.52 1.59 -1.79
C ILE A 83 16.36 0.86 -3.11
N LYS A 84 15.20 1.00 -3.77
CA LYS A 84 14.90 0.28 -5.01
C LYS A 84 15.81 0.70 -6.16
N LYS A 85 16.27 1.95 -6.21
CA LYS A 85 17.25 2.41 -7.20
C LYS A 85 18.63 1.79 -7.03
N ASN A 86 19.02 1.49 -5.79
CA ASN A 86 20.32 0.91 -5.50
C ASN A 86 20.38 -0.60 -5.77
N ASP A 87 19.25 -1.22 -6.08
CA ASP A 87 19.16 -2.65 -6.41
C ASP A 87 18.61 -2.85 -7.83
N SER A 88 19.33 -3.63 -8.65
CA SER A 88 18.92 -3.90 -10.03
C SER A 88 17.89 -5.03 -10.15
N ASP A 89 17.66 -5.78 -9.07
CA ASP A 89 16.72 -6.89 -9.06
C ASP A 89 15.27 -6.38 -8.95
N MET A 90 14.49 -6.61 -10.01
CA MET A 90 13.08 -6.24 -10.06
C MET A 90 12.25 -6.95 -8.98
N THR A 91 12.64 -8.16 -8.57
CA THR A 91 11.88 -9.01 -7.63
C THR A 91 12.06 -8.64 -6.17
N LYS A 92 13.08 -7.84 -5.83
CA LYS A 92 13.33 -7.41 -4.46
C LYS A 92 12.44 -6.25 -4.03
N PHE A 93 12.16 -6.19 -2.73
CA PHE A 93 11.37 -5.13 -2.09
C PHE A 93 10.03 -4.91 -2.77
N PRO A 94 9.24 -5.96 -3.07
CA PRO A 94 7.93 -5.75 -3.66
C PRO A 94 7.04 -4.97 -2.69
N LEU A 95 6.15 -4.15 -3.25
CA LEU A 95 5.11 -3.52 -2.47
C LEU A 95 4.00 -4.52 -2.22
N CYS A 96 3.47 -4.49 -1.01
CA CYS A 96 2.35 -5.30 -0.58
C CYS A 96 1.24 -4.33 -0.20
N VAL A 97 0.08 -4.54 -0.80
CA VAL A 97 -1.04 -3.60 -0.70
C VAL A 97 -2.19 -4.31 -0.01
N GLU A 98 -2.55 -3.77 1.15
CA GLU A 98 -3.72 -4.16 1.91
C GLU A 98 -4.86 -3.21 1.57
N ILE A 99 -6.04 -3.77 1.28
CA ILE A 99 -7.19 -3.02 0.79
C ILE A 99 -8.35 -3.36 1.70
N GLU A 100 -8.75 -2.40 2.51
CA GLU A 100 -9.86 -2.54 3.44
C GLU A 100 -11.06 -1.77 2.91
N LYS A 101 -12.22 -2.43 2.83
CA LYS A 101 -13.46 -1.75 2.43
C LYS A 101 -13.88 -0.79 3.53
N VAL A 102 -14.01 0.49 3.19
CA VAL A 102 -14.60 1.48 4.10
C VAL A 102 -16.07 1.09 4.23
N ALA A 103 -16.47 0.65 5.43
CA ALA A 103 -17.87 0.32 5.68
C ALA A 103 -18.70 1.59 5.43
N SER A 104 -19.58 1.55 4.42
CA SER A 104 -20.64 2.54 4.29
C SER A 104 -21.53 2.38 5.52
N SER A 105 -21.67 3.46 6.29
CA SER A 105 -22.49 3.53 7.51
C SER A 105 -23.97 3.31 7.21
N ASP A 106 -24.38 2.07 6.91
CA ASP A 106 -25.79 1.67 6.76
C ASP A 106 -26.07 0.26 7.29
N ASP A 107 -25.16 -0.33 8.07
CA ASP A 107 -25.46 -1.52 8.86
C ASP A 107 -25.23 -1.24 10.34
N ASN A 108 -26.34 -1.16 11.06
CA ASN A 108 -26.44 -1.03 12.50
C ASN A 108 -25.85 -2.29 13.17
N LEU A 109 -24.54 -2.29 13.44
CA LEU A 109 -23.84 -3.33 14.20
C LEU A 109 -23.34 -2.77 15.53
N MET A 110 -24.03 -3.17 16.59
CA MET A 110 -23.74 -2.88 18.00
C MET A 110 -22.31 -3.29 18.39
N CYS A 111 -21.71 -2.46 19.24
CA CYS A 111 -20.40 -2.60 19.87
C CYS A 111 -20.05 -4.01 20.36
N GLY A 112 -18.80 -4.42 20.15
CA GLY A 112 -18.21 -5.61 20.76
C GLY A 112 -16.69 -5.72 20.59
N ASN A 113 -15.95 -4.89 21.33
CA ASN A 113 -14.56 -5.06 21.78
C ASN A 113 -13.42 -5.19 20.74
N GLY A 114 -12.55 -4.17 20.72
CA GLY A 114 -11.16 -4.34 20.29
C GLY A 114 -10.61 -3.16 19.49
N LEU A 115 -10.02 -2.18 20.19
CA LEU A 115 -8.98 -1.25 19.71
C LEU A 115 -8.86 -1.03 18.18
N THR A 116 -9.84 -0.37 17.56
CA THR A 116 -9.66 0.26 16.23
C THR A 116 -10.14 1.70 16.32
N GLY A 117 -9.41 2.49 17.12
CA GLY A 117 -9.52 3.94 17.14
C GLY A 117 -8.27 4.51 16.50
N VAL A 118 -8.49 5.39 15.52
CA VAL A 118 -7.50 6.21 14.80
C VAL A 118 -6.89 5.53 13.56
N VAL A 119 -7.57 5.61 12.41
CA VAL A 119 -7.12 6.40 11.25
C VAL A 119 -8.36 6.78 10.43
N THR A 120 -9.11 7.78 10.90
CA THR A 120 -10.05 8.53 10.05
C THR A 120 -9.52 9.94 9.94
N THR A 121 -9.59 10.49 8.73
CA THR A 121 -9.32 11.88 8.32
C THR A 121 -7.91 12.13 7.81
N ILE A 122 -7.66 11.88 6.52
CA ILE A 122 -7.23 12.95 5.59
C ILE A 122 -7.65 12.53 4.19
N TYR A 123 -8.78 13.00 3.69
CA TYR A 123 -9.07 13.21 2.26
C TYR A 123 -10.53 13.63 2.10
N LEU A 124 -10.86 14.83 2.58
CA LEU A 124 -12.01 15.59 2.08
C LEU A 124 -11.82 17.03 2.57
N GLY A 125 -11.51 17.93 1.63
CA GLY A 125 -11.64 19.37 1.83
C GLY A 125 -10.33 20.15 1.90
N GLN A 126 -9.84 20.59 0.74
CA GLN A 126 -9.43 22.00 0.59
C GLN A 126 -10.01 22.51 -0.73
N ALA A 127 -11.03 23.36 -0.60
CA ALA A 127 -11.43 24.38 -1.56
C ALA A 127 -11.04 25.73 -0.95
#